data_AF-A0A358D6X0-F1
#
_entry.id   AF-A0A358D6X0-F1
#
_cell.length_a   1.000
_cell.length_b   1.000
_cell.length_c   1.000
_cell.angle_alpha   90.00
_cell.angle_beta   90.00
_cell.angle_gamma   90.00
#
_symmetry.space_group_name_H-M   'P 1'
#
loop_
_entity.id
_entity.type
_entity.pdbx_description
1 polymer ?
#
loop_
_entity_poly.entity_id
_entity_poly.type
_entity_poly.pdbx_seq_one_letter_code
_entity_poly.pdbx_strand_id
1 'polypeptide(L)'
;ELAAGPRPGSAVAGIVGGMWRLPRELASRARAAGATILMDAPVRSIQGAGAAGVSDDAVIVDAGSTPIRARTVVVATGREEALRLLGSAADGDGTPVELAIALVHAPGLDAHPVGTGALIADAAPIDAKALTHANAKWAWVDDALSERLGPHHHIVRLSARDGAADAFDEESVAAAITAVTGVTVAPVDVRELHIRRWHASSSSSSS
;
A
#
# COMPACT_ATOMS: atom_id res chain seq x y z
N GLU A 1 -8.64 15.99 -37.07
CA GLU A 1 -8.49 16.19 -35.62
C GLU A 1 -8.03 14.89 -34.99
N LEU A 2 -6.89 14.90 -34.31
CA LEU A 2 -6.38 13.72 -33.60
C LEU A 2 -7.07 13.66 -32.25
N ALA A 3 -7.82 12.58 -32.01
CA ALA A 3 -8.39 12.30 -30.70
C ALA A 3 -7.24 12.25 -29.67
N ALA A 4 -7.38 12.99 -28.57
CA ALA A 4 -6.43 12.94 -27.47
C ALA A 4 -6.25 11.48 -27.01
N GLY A 5 -5.01 11.01 -27.01
CA GLY A 5 -4.68 9.66 -26.54
C GLY A 5 -5.06 9.44 -25.07
N PRO A 6 -5.13 8.18 -24.61
CA PRO A 6 -5.48 7.86 -23.22
C PRO A 6 -4.57 8.60 -22.25
N ARG A 7 -5.15 9.21 -21.20
CA ARG A 7 -4.37 9.84 -20.12
C ARG A 7 -3.39 8.79 -19.55
N PRO A 8 -2.09 9.10 -19.40
CA PRO A 8 -1.17 8.21 -18.68
C PRO A 8 -1.76 7.85 -17.32
N GLY A 9 -1.91 6.56 -17.02
CA GLY A 9 -2.55 6.06 -15.79
C GLY A 9 -4.03 5.67 -15.89
N SER A 10 -4.72 5.91 -17.02
CA SER A 10 -6.13 5.55 -17.24
C SER A 10 -6.43 4.05 -17.28
N ALA A 11 -5.40 3.19 -17.35
CA ALA A 11 -5.53 1.74 -17.26
C ALA A 11 -5.61 1.22 -15.80
N VAL A 12 -5.48 2.09 -14.81
CA VAL A 12 -5.52 1.70 -13.40
C VAL A 12 -6.91 1.94 -12.84
N ALA A 13 -7.67 0.86 -12.62
CA ALA A 13 -8.97 0.91 -11.97
C ALA A 13 -8.82 0.95 -10.43
N GLY A 14 -9.73 1.67 -9.77
CA GLY A 14 -9.86 1.69 -8.32
C GLY A 14 -11.33 1.55 -7.91
N ILE A 15 -11.57 1.31 -6.62
CA ILE A 15 -12.93 1.26 -6.05
C ILE A 15 -13.29 2.64 -5.50
N VAL A 16 -14.45 3.17 -5.91
CA VAL A 16 -15.02 4.38 -5.29
C VAL A 16 -15.18 4.17 -3.79
N GLY A 17 -14.64 5.06 -2.98
CA GLY A 17 -14.58 4.91 -1.52
C GLY A 17 -13.41 4.05 -1.01
N GLY A 18 -12.48 3.63 -1.88
CA GLY A 18 -11.19 3.05 -1.52
C GLY A 18 -11.09 1.52 -1.65
N MET A 19 -9.87 1.05 -1.91
CA MET A 19 -9.57 -0.38 -2.13
C MET A 19 -9.77 -1.26 -0.88
N TRP A 20 -9.75 -0.70 0.32
CA TRP A 20 -10.00 -1.42 1.58
C TRP A 20 -11.39 -2.10 1.62
N ARG A 21 -12.33 -1.64 0.78
CA ARG A 21 -13.65 -2.26 0.64
C ARG A 21 -13.58 -3.67 0.06
N LEU A 22 -12.59 -3.94 -0.81
CA LEU A 22 -12.43 -5.24 -1.45
C LEU A 22 -12.18 -6.39 -0.46
N PRO A 23 -11.15 -6.34 0.41
CA PRO A 23 -10.93 -7.42 1.38
C PRO A 23 -12.10 -7.56 2.38
N ARG A 24 -12.77 -6.47 2.72
CA ARG A 24 -13.97 -6.51 3.59
C ARG A 24 -15.12 -7.27 2.92
N GLU A 25 -15.42 -6.96 1.66
CA GLU A 25 -16.48 -7.63 0.90
C GLU A 25 -16.13 -9.10 0.65
N LEU A 26 -14.87 -9.39 0.32
CA LEU A 26 -14.38 -10.76 0.18
C LEU A 26 -14.58 -11.57 1.47
N ALA A 27 -14.21 -11.01 2.63
CA ALA A 27 -14.41 -11.67 3.92
C ALA A 27 -15.91 -11.90 4.23
N SER A 28 -16.77 -10.97 3.86
CA SER A 28 -18.23 -11.12 3.99
C SER A 28 -18.74 -12.29 3.15
N ARG A 29 -18.37 -12.33 1.86
CA ARG A 29 -18.78 -13.40 0.94
C ARG A 29 -18.22 -14.77 1.34
N ALA A 30 -16.98 -14.82 1.81
CA ALA A 30 -16.38 -16.06 2.29
C ALA A 30 -17.18 -16.63 3.48
N ARG A 31 -17.56 -15.80 4.46
CA ARG A 31 -18.41 -16.22 5.58
C ARG A 31 -19.79 -16.69 5.12
N ALA A 32 -20.42 -15.98 4.19
CA ALA A 32 -21.70 -16.39 3.62
C ALA A 32 -21.63 -17.74 2.87
N ALA A 33 -20.47 -18.07 2.30
CA ALA A 33 -20.19 -19.36 1.69
C ALA A 33 -19.78 -20.46 2.70
N GLY A 34 -19.81 -20.17 4.01
CA GLY A 34 -19.51 -21.13 5.08
C GLY A 34 -18.06 -21.14 5.55
N ALA A 35 -17.22 -20.18 5.15
CA ALA A 35 -15.86 -20.07 5.65
C ALA A 35 -15.83 -19.55 7.10
N THR A 36 -15.04 -20.21 7.95
CA THR A 36 -14.67 -19.70 9.28
C THR A 36 -13.42 -18.84 9.16
N ILE A 37 -13.51 -17.57 9.58
CA ILE A 37 -12.38 -16.64 9.60
C ILE A 37 -12.00 -16.39 11.06
N LEU A 38 -10.82 -16.87 11.45
CA LEU A 38 -10.24 -16.63 12.77
C LEU A 38 -9.25 -15.47 12.67
N MET A 39 -9.56 -14.37 13.36
CA MET A 39 -8.65 -13.24 13.53
C MET A 39 -7.78 -13.48 14.77
N ASP A 40 -6.63 -12.83 14.84
CA ASP A 40 -5.70 -12.93 15.99
C ASP A 40 -5.28 -14.37 16.33
N ALA A 41 -5.28 -15.24 15.31
CA ALA A 41 -4.93 -16.66 15.40
C ALA A 41 -3.67 -16.97 14.56
N PRO A 42 -2.48 -16.53 14.99
CA PRO A 42 -1.24 -16.76 14.24
C PRO A 42 -0.92 -18.27 14.19
N VAL A 43 -0.66 -18.77 12.97
CA VAL A 43 -0.22 -20.16 12.78
C VAL A 43 1.23 -20.27 13.23
N ARG A 44 1.48 -21.17 14.19
CA ARG A 44 2.80 -21.38 14.79
C ARG A 44 3.57 -22.46 14.06
N SER A 45 2.90 -23.53 13.65
CA SER A 45 3.51 -24.65 12.91
C SER A 45 2.49 -25.41 12.08
N ILE A 46 2.99 -26.11 11.05
CA ILE A 46 2.22 -27.03 10.21
C ILE A 46 2.93 -28.38 10.25
N GLN A 47 2.24 -29.41 10.73
CA GLN A 47 2.78 -30.77 10.87
C GLN A 47 2.15 -31.71 9.84
N GLY A 48 2.95 -32.61 9.28
CA GLY A 48 2.53 -33.52 8.20
C GLY A 48 2.66 -32.93 6.79
N ALA A 49 3.08 -31.68 6.67
CA ALA A 49 3.47 -31.06 5.40
C ALA A 49 4.90 -31.49 5.05
N GLY A 50 5.08 -32.64 4.40
CA GLY A 50 6.46 -33.09 4.09
C GLY A 50 6.64 -34.42 3.38
N ALA A 51 5.61 -35.26 3.22
CA ALA A 51 5.74 -36.43 2.34
C ALA A 51 5.20 -36.06 0.96
N ALA A 52 6.09 -35.99 -0.04
CA ALA A 52 5.70 -36.11 -1.44
C ALA A 52 5.13 -37.52 -1.64
N GLY A 53 3.87 -37.69 -1.26
CA GLY A 53 3.18 -38.95 -1.16
C GLY A 53 1.82 -38.67 -0.59
N VAL A 54 0.78 -39.05 -1.32
CA VAL A 54 -0.61 -39.00 -0.84
C VAL A 54 -0.71 -39.95 0.35
N SER A 55 -0.49 -39.45 1.57
CA SER A 55 -1.00 -40.12 2.76
C SER A 55 -2.36 -39.50 3.09
N ASP A 56 -3.31 -40.33 3.48
CA ASP A 56 -4.64 -39.93 3.97
C ASP A 56 -4.55 -39.20 5.33
N ASP A 57 -3.34 -38.89 5.80
CA ASP A 57 -3.13 -38.27 7.10
C ASP A 57 -3.47 -36.78 7.06
N ALA A 58 -4.34 -36.38 7.97
CA ALA A 58 -4.69 -34.97 8.13
C ALA A 58 -3.46 -34.15 8.51
N VAL A 59 -3.25 -33.04 7.81
CA VAL A 59 -2.30 -31.99 8.18
C VAL A 59 -2.82 -31.31 9.45
N ILE A 60 -1.92 -31.11 10.42
CA ILE A 60 -2.26 -30.46 11.69
C ILE A 60 -1.67 -29.06 11.69
N VAL A 61 -2.54 -28.07 11.83
CA VAL A 61 -2.17 -26.65 11.91
C VAL A 61 -2.32 -26.20 13.35
N ASP A 62 -1.20 -25.81 13.98
CA ASP A 62 -1.22 -25.18 15.30
C ASP A 62 -1.44 -23.68 15.14
N ALA A 63 -2.64 -23.21 15.51
CA ALA A 63 -3.01 -21.79 15.56
C ALA A 63 -3.20 -21.28 17.01
N GLY A 64 -2.59 -21.95 17.99
CA GLY A 64 -2.64 -21.58 19.39
C GLY A 64 -3.66 -22.37 20.20
N SER A 65 -4.88 -21.88 20.34
CA SER A 65 -5.84 -22.41 21.32
C SER A 65 -6.32 -23.84 21.00
N THR A 66 -6.44 -24.19 19.72
CA THR A 66 -6.85 -25.55 19.31
C THR A 66 -6.23 -25.91 17.96
N PRO A 67 -5.55 -27.07 17.85
CA PRO A 67 -5.04 -27.54 16.56
C PRO A 67 -6.17 -27.80 15.57
N ILE A 68 -5.98 -27.35 14.33
CA ILE A 68 -6.93 -27.53 13.24
C ILE A 68 -6.47 -28.71 12.38
N ARG A 69 -7.35 -29.70 12.18
CA ARG A 69 -7.10 -30.81 11.25
C ARG A 69 -7.60 -30.41 9.86
N ALA A 70 -6.73 -30.51 8.85
CA ALA A 70 -7.06 -30.18 7.47
C ALA A 70 -6.54 -31.25 6.50
N ARG A 71 -7.25 -31.46 5.37
CA ARG A 71 -6.75 -32.31 4.27
C ARG A 71 -5.76 -31.57 3.35
N THR A 72 -5.87 -30.24 3.32
CA THR A 72 -5.06 -29.38 2.46
C THR A 72 -4.83 -28.07 3.19
N VAL A 73 -3.60 -27.56 3.11
CA VAL A 73 -3.22 -26.26 3.69
C VAL A 73 -2.67 -25.39 2.57
N VAL A 74 -3.18 -24.17 2.46
CA VAL A 74 -2.67 -23.13 1.56
C VAL A 74 -2.04 -22.05 2.41
N VAL A 75 -0.76 -21.77 2.19
CA VAL A 75 -0.03 -20.70 2.88
C VAL A 75 -0.04 -19.45 2.03
N ALA A 76 -0.68 -18.39 2.52
CA ALA A 76 -0.81 -17.10 1.84
C ALA A 76 -0.26 -15.95 2.70
N THR A 77 0.85 -16.20 3.40
CA THR A 77 1.57 -15.22 4.24
C THR A 77 2.66 -14.50 3.44
N GLY A 78 3.38 -13.57 4.06
CA GLY A 78 4.64 -13.06 3.52
C GLY A 78 5.71 -14.17 3.40
N ARG A 79 6.75 -13.93 2.58
CA ARG A 79 7.81 -14.90 2.25
C ARG A 79 8.47 -15.50 3.49
N GLU A 80 8.91 -14.66 4.42
CA GLU A 80 9.62 -15.11 5.63
C GLU A 80 8.75 -16.05 6.46
N GLU A 81 7.49 -15.67 6.69
CA GLU A 81 6.55 -16.47 7.46
C GLU A 81 6.19 -17.77 6.74
N ALA A 82 6.09 -17.75 5.41
CA ALA A 82 5.84 -18.95 4.63
C ALA A 82 7.02 -19.94 4.73
N LEU A 83 8.26 -19.45 4.59
CA LEU A 83 9.46 -20.26 4.72
C LEU A 83 9.60 -20.81 6.15
N ARG A 84 9.35 -19.99 7.17
CA ARG A 84 9.34 -20.42 8.58
C ARG A 84 8.35 -21.56 8.81
N LEU A 85 7.13 -21.45 8.30
CA LEU A 85 6.10 -22.48 8.42
C LEU A 85 6.44 -23.76 7.66
N LEU A 86 7.24 -23.66 6.59
CA LEU A 86 7.74 -24.78 5.80
C LEU A 86 9.09 -25.32 6.30
N GLY A 87 9.60 -24.84 7.44
CA GLY A 87 10.88 -25.28 8.02
C GLY A 87 12.12 -24.85 7.21
N SER A 88 11.99 -23.82 6.37
CA SER A 88 13.06 -23.26 5.55
C SER A 88 13.49 -21.88 6.07
N ALA A 89 14.75 -21.53 5.87
CA ALA A 89 15.24 -20.18 6.17
C ALA A 89 14.93 -19.22 5.02
N ALA A 90 14.70 -17.95 5.34
CA ALA A 90 14.64 -16.89 4.34
C ALA A 90 16.04 -16.36 4.05
N ASP A 91 16.37 -16.21 2.77
CA ASP A 91 17.54 -15.46 2.30
C ASP A 91 17.13 -14.03 1.91
N GLY A 92 17.94 -13.05 2.30
CA GLY A 92 17.82 -11.62 1.95
C GLY A 92 17.10 -10.77 2.99
N ASP A 93 17.41 -9.46 3.01
CA ASP A 93 16.66 -8.44 3.74
C ASP A 93 15.65 -7.77 2.81
N GLY A 94 14.42 -7.60 3.30
CA GLY A 94 13.42 -6.83 2.55
C GLY A 94 13.85 -5.36 2.49
N THR A 95 13.77 -4.74 1.32
CA THR A 95 13.99 -3.29 1.23
C THR A 95 12.83 -2.56 1.91
N PRO A 96 13.11 -1.71 2.92
CA PRO A 96 12.05 -0.98 3.59
C PRO A 96 11.44 0.03 2.64
N VAL A 97 10.12 0.20 2.75
CA VAL A 97 9.36 1.18 1.99
C VAL A 97 8.66 2.12 2.96
N GLU A 98 8.79 3.42 2.69
CA GLU A 98 8.09 4.48 3.40
C GLU A 98 7.23 5.31 2.44
N LEU A 99 6.02 5.64 2.88
CA LEU A 99 5.08 6.52 2.17
C LEU A 99 4.59 7.60 3.12
N ALA A 100 4.56 8.85 2.67
CA ALA A 100 3.82 9.93 3.30
C ALA A 100 2.51 10.17 2.55
N ILE A 101 1.41 10.32 3.30
CA ILE A 101 0.10 10.74 2.79
C ILE A 101 -0.26 12.02 3.52
N ALA A 102 -0.28 13.12 2.78
CA ALA A 102 -0.50 14.46 3.31
C ALA A 102 -1.83 15.03 2.84
N LEU A 103 -2.60 15.58 3.76
CA LEU A 103 -3.69 16.50 3.46
C LEU A 103 -3.11 17.91 3.42
N VAL A 104 -3.28 18.59 2.30
CA VAL A 104 -2.69 19.92 2.06
C VAL A 104 -3.79 20.89 1.66
N HIS A 105 -3.82 22.06 2.29
CA HIS A 105 -4.70 23.15 1.87
C HIS A 105 -3.90 24.16 1.02
N ALA A 106 -4.02 24.10 -0.30
CA ALA A 106 -3.24 24.93 -1.21
C ALA A 106 -4.01 25.21 -2.51
N PRO A 107 -4.63 26.40 -2.67
CA PRO A 107 -5.41 26.74 -3.85
C PRO A 107 -4.66 26.59 -5.18
N GLY A 108 -3.33 26.80 -5.18
CA GLY A 108 -2.50 26.65 -6.38
C GLY A 108 -2.49 25.22 -6.95
N LEU A 109 -2.89 24.21 -6.17
CA LEU A 109 -2.96 22.82 -6.62
C LEU A 109 -4.29 22.47 -7.33
N ASP A 110 -5.30 23.34 -7.31
CA ASP A 110 -6.61 23.10 -7.95
C ASP A 110 -6.49 22.78 -9.45
N ALA A 111 -5.54 23.43 -10.13
CA ALA A 111 -5.31 23.24 -11.56
C ALA A 111 -4.61 21.90 -11.88
N HIS A 112 -4.25 21.11 -10.87
CA HIS A 112 -3.47 19.87 -10.99
C HIS A 112 -2.19 20.10 -11.83
N PRO A 113 -1.24 20.94 -11.37
CA PRO A 113 -0.09 21.40 -12.18
C PRO A 113 0.80 20.26 -12.72
N VAL A 114 0.79 19.10 -12.06
CA VAL A 114 1.51 17.88 -12.49
C VAL A 114 0.55 16.71 -12.78
N GLY A 115 -0.72 17.00 -13.05
CA GLY A 115 -1.76 16.00 -13.26
C GLY A 115 -1.84 15.02 -12.09
N THR A 116 -1.85 13.72 -12.39
CA THR A 116 -1.95 12.66 -11.37
C THR A 116 -0.68 12.50 -10.51
N GLY A 117 0.41 13.20 -10.84
CA GLY A 117 1.68 13.14 -10.12
C GLY A 117 2.90 13.04 -11.03
N ALA A 118 4.07 12.84 -10.43
CA ALA A 118 5.35 12.80 -11.11
C ALA A 118 6.28 11.74 -10.51
N LEU A 119 7.14 11.15 -11.35
CA LEU A 119 8.32 10.44 -10.90
C LEU A 119 9.45 11.46 -10.71
N ILE A 120 10.26 11.26 -9.68
CA ILE A 120 11.30 12.19 -9.28
C ILE A 120 12.64 11.56 -9.62
N ALA A 121 13.44 12.27 -10.42
CA ALA A 121 14.76 11.81 -10.82
C ALA A 121 15.69 11.60 -9.61
N ASP A 122 16.62 10.65 -9.70
CA ASP A 122 17.55 10.36 -8.60
C ASP A 122 18.49 11.51 -8.24
N ALA A 123 18.82 12.35 -9.23
CA ALA A 123 19.64 13.54 -9.01
C ALA A 123 18.88 14.69 -8.30
N ALA A 124 17.56 14.62 -8.17
CA ALA A 124 16.80 15.64 -7.48
C ALA A 124 17.00 15.53 -5.96
N PRO A 125 17.28 16.64 -5.25
CA PRO A 125 17.50 16.66 -3.81
C PRO A 125 16.16 16.58 -3.05
N ILE A 126 15.40 15.52 -3.31
CA ILE A 126 14.09 15.23 -2.73
C ILE A 126 14.12 13.76 -2.30
N ASP A 127 13.74 13.49 -1.05
CA ASP A 127 13.79 12.15 -0.45
C ASP A 127 12.67 11.22 -0.94
N ALA A 128 11.81 11.72 -1.82
CA ALA A 128 10.80 10.97 -2.53
C ALA A 128 11.25 10.60 -3.95
N LYS A 129 10.96 9.36 -4.37
CA LYS A 129 11.10 8.91 -5.77
C LYS A 129 9.84 9.16 -6.61
N ALA A 130 8.71 9.43 -5.97
CA ALA A 130 7.47 9.72 -6.67
C ALA A 130 6.49 10.55 -5.82
N LEU A 131 5.72 11.40 -6.50
CA LEU A 131 4.56 12.12 -6.00
C LEU A 131 3.31 11.63 -6.72
N THR A 132 2.22 11.38 -6.00
CA THR A 132 0.88 11.13 -6.55
C THR A 132 -0.10 12.15 -6.00
N HIS A 133 -0.85 12.82 -6.88
CA HIS A 133 -1.94 13.72 -6.50
C HIS A 133 -3.25 12.94 -6.58
N ALA A 134 -3.84 12.64 -5.41
CA ALA A 134 -5.00 11.74 -5.34
C ALA A 134 -6.27 12.37 -5.94
N ASN A 135 -6.50 13.67 -5.75
CA ASN A 135 -7.63 14.41 -6.34
C ASN A 135 -7.61 14.29 -7.87
N ALA A 136 -6.48 14.63 -8.48
CA ALA A 136 -6.29 14.54 -9.92
C ALA A 136 -6.41 13.10 -10.46
N LYS A 137 -6.05 12.11 -9.64
CA LYS A 137 -6.07 10.69 -10.03
C LYS A 137 -7.45 10.05 -9.89
N TRP A 138 -8.22 10.44 -8.88
CA TRP A 138 -9.48 9.81 -8.51
C TRP A 138 -10.55 10.86 -8.23
N ALA A 139 -11.49 11.05 -9.17
CA ALA A 139 -12.57 12.03 -9.04
C ALA A 139 -13.35 11.90 -7.72
N TRP A 140 -13.64 10.67 -7.27
CA TRP A 140 -14.35 10.44 -6.01
C TRP A 140 -13.60 10.94 -4.76
N VAL A 141 -12.26 11.04 -4.82
CA VAL A 141 -11.47 11.62 -3.72
C VAL A 141 -11.64 13.14 -3.70
N ASP A 142 -11.62 13.77 -4.87
CA ASP A 142 -11.81 15.21 -5.02
C ASP A 142 -13.22 15.64 -4.58
N ASP A 143 -14.24 14.92 -5.03
CA ASP A 143 -15.64 15.12 -4.63
C ASP A 143 -15.79 15.01 -3.10
N ALA A 144 -15.25 13.93 -2.52
CA ALA A 144 -15.36 13.67 -1.09
C ALA A 144 -14.59 14.67 -0.22
N LEU A 145 -13.45 15.19 -0.69
CA LEU A 145 -12.71 16.25 0.01
C LEU A 145 -13.46 17.57 -0.04
N SER A 146 -13.93 17.95 -1.23
CA SER A 146 -14.69 19.17 -1.45
C SER A 146 -15.95 19.22 -0.59
N GLU A 147 -16.69 18.10 -0.51
CA GLU A 147 -17.88 17.99 0.33
C GLU A 147 -17.57 18.12 1.83
N ARG A 148 -16.47 17.50 2.30
CA ARG A 148 -16.18 17.39 3.74
C ARG A 148 -15.41 18.56 4.31
N LEU A 149 -14.50 19.14 3.53
CA LEU A 149 -13.52 20.13 3.99
C LEU A 149 -13.62 21.45 3.22
N GLY A 150 -14.38 21.49 2.13
CA GLY A 150 -14.43 22.64 1.23
C GLY A 150 -13.30 22.63 0.18
N PRO A 151 -13.23 23.68 -0.65
CA PRO A 151 -12.28 23.75 -1.77
C PRO A 151 -10.82 23.76 -1.29
N HIS A 152 -9.89 23.61 -2.24
CA HIS A 152 -8.43 23.75 -2.04
C HIS A 152 -7.77 22.70 -1.14
N HIS A 153 -8.50 21.64 -0.77
CA HIS A 153 -7.96 20.52 -0.01
C HIS A 153 -7.52 19.39 -0.95
N HIS A 154 -6.25 19.00 -0.82
CA HIS A 154 -5.64 18.01 -1.68
C HIS A 154 -5.00 16.90 -0.86
N ILE A 155 -5.17 15.66 -1.31
CA ILE A 155 -4.38 14.53 -0.80
C ILE A 155 -3.21 14.29 -1.75
N VAL A 156 -1.99 14.40 -1.20
CA VAL A 156 -0.74 14.11 -1.90
C VAL A 156 -0.06 12.93 -1.23
N ARG A 157 0.43 11.98 -2.04
CA ARG A 157 1.24 10.87 -1.57
C ARG A 157 2.67 10.99 -2.09
N LEU A 158 3.65 10.99 -1.19
CA LEU A 158 5.06 10.85 -1.50
C LEU A 158 5.51 9.42 -1.21
N SER A 159 6.31 8.87 -2.11
CA SER A 159 6.96 7.55 -1.92
C SER A 159 8.44 7.79 -1.69
N ALA A 160 8.96 7.38 -0.54
CA ALA A 160 10.36 7.55 -0.21
C ALA A 160 11.25 6.78 -1.20
N ARG A 161 12.51 7.20 -1.28
CA ARG A 161 13.56 6.42 -1.94
C ARG A 161 13.73 5.07 -1.23
N ASP A 162 14.17 4.08 -1.98
CA ASP A 162 14.37 2.73 -1.45
C ASP A 162 15.42 2.73 -0.35
N GLY A 163 15.14 2.05 0.77
CA GLY A 163 16.04 2.03 1.92
C GLY A 163 15.94 3.25 2.84
N ALA A 164 15.23 4.31 2.44
CA ALA A 164 15.02 5.49 3.29
C ALA A 164 14.02 5.18 4.41
N ALA A 165 14.31 5.70 5.61
CA ALA A 165 13.46 5.64 6.78
C ALA A 165 13.46 7.02 7.44
N ASP A 166 12.31 7.39 8.02
CA ASP A 166 12.10 8.72 8.63
C ASP A 166 12.38 9.85 7.62
N ALA A 167 11.95 9.64 6.38
CA ALA A 167 12.22 10.51 5.23
C ALA A 167 11.28 11.72 5.17
N PHE A 168 10.18 11.69 5.93
CA PHE A 168 9.12 12.68 5.80
C PHE A 168 8.70 13.28 7.15
N ASP A 169 8.50 14.58 7.11
CA ASP A 169 7.83 15.45 8.08
C ASP A 169 7.06 16.53 7.29
N GLU A 170 6.35 17.43 7.96
CA GLU A 170 5.57 18.48 7.29
C GLU A 170 6.46 19.42 6.44
N GLU A 171 7.69 19.69 6.88
CA GLU A 171 8.61 20.59 6.19
C GLU A 171 9.12 19.98 4.88
N SER A 172 9.66 18.77 4.94
CA SER A 172 10.13 18.02 3.77
C SER A 172 8.99 17.72 2.78
N VAL A 173 7.78 17.42 3.26
CA VAL A 173 6.59 17.21 2.42
C VAL A 173 6.21 18.50 1.69
N ALA A 174 6.12 19.63 2.40
CA ALA A 174 5.79 20.92 1.80
C ALA A 174 6.86 21.36 0.76
N ALA A 175 8.13 21.17 1.09
CA ALA A 175 9.25 21.43 0.19
C ALA A 175 9.21 20.55 -1.07
N ALA A 176 8.94 19.25 -0.91
CA ALA A 176 8.81 18.32 -2.02
C ALA A 176 7.63 18.68 -2.94
N ILE A 177 6.47 19.03 -2.38
CA ILE A 177 5.32 19.49 -3.16
C ILE A 177 5.68 20.76 -3.93
N THR A 178 6.30 21.73 -3.27
CA THR A 178 6.72 22.98 -3.92
C THR A 178 7.68 22.73 -5.06
N ALA A 179 8.71 21.91 -4.84
CA ALA A 179 9.73 21.60 -5.84
C ALA A 179 9.15 20.84 -7.05
N VAL A 180 8.22 19.92 -6.83
CA VAL A 180 7.64 19.09 -7.90
C VAL A 180 6.57 19.85 -8.68
N THR A 181 5.75 20.65 -8.00
CA THR A 181 4.55 21.27 -8.60
C THR A 181 4.74 22.72 -9.02
N GLY A 182 5.76 23.41 -8.48
CA GLY A 182 5.93 24.85 -8.62
C GLY A 182 4.97 25.69 -7.78
N VAL A 183 4.04 25.08 -7.05
CA VAL A 183 3.11 25.77 -6.15
C VAL A 183 3.76 25.94 -4.79
N THR A 184 3.89 27.16 -4.30
CA THR A 184 4.40 27.42 -2.95
C THR A 184 3.48 26.82 -1.90
N VAL A 185 3.99 25.86 -1.13
CA VAL A 185 3.33 25.23 0.01
C VAL A 185 4.21 25.44 1.23
N ALA A 186 3.65 26.00 2.30
CA ALA A 186 4.33 26.12 3.59
C ALA A 186 4.03 24.88 4.46
N PRO A 187 4.87 24.56 5.46
CA PRO A 187 4.62 23.43 6.36
C PRO A 187 3.25 23.49 7.05
N VAL A 188 2.76 24.70 7.37
CA VAL A 188 1.43 24.93 7.99
C VAL A 188 0.25 24.60 7.06
N ASP A 189 0.49 24.54 5.76
CA ASP A 189 -0.51 24.15 4.76
C ASP A 189 -0.68 22.62 4.73
N VAL A 190 0.30 21.86 5.24
CA VAL A 190 0.17 20.43 5.53
C VAL A 190 -0.68 20.27 6.78
N ARG A 191 -1.98 20.03 6.58
CA ARG A 191 -2.99 19.98 7.63
C ARG A 191 -2.97 18.67 8.41
N GLU A 192 -2.54 17.60 7.75
CA GLU A 192 -2.43 16.28 8.33
C GLU A 192 -1.36 15.49 7.57
N LEU A 193 -0.53 14.74 8.30
CA LEU A 193 0.50 13.89 7.73
C LEU A 193 0.42 12.48 8.31
N HIS A 194 0.31 11.50 7.42
CA HIS A 194 0.32 10.09 7.77
C HIS A 194 1.51 9.39 7.12
N ILE A 195 2.42 8.88 7.95
CA ILE A 195 3.56 8.09 7.49
C ILE A 195 3.23 6.61 7.64
N ARG A 196 3.53 5.82 6.61
CA ARG A 196 3.38 4.37 6.59
C ARG A 196 4.71 3.73 6.21
N ARG A 197 5.10 2.73 6.99
CA ARG A 197 6.35 2.00 6.85
C ARG A 197 6.09 0.51 6.72
N TRP A 198 6.85 -0.12 5.85
CA TRP A 198 6.89 -1.57 5.70
C TRP A 198 8.35 -2.01 5.71
N HIS A 199 8.73 -2.86 6.66
CA HIS A 199 10.10 -3.30 6.85
C HIS A 199 10.54 -4.41 5.87
N ALA A 200 9.60 -5.09 5.23
CA ALA A 200 9.87 -6.09 4.19
C ALA A 200 8.71 -6.14 3.20
N SER A 201 8.77 -5.34 2.13
CA SER A 201 7.62 -5.16 1.22
C SER A 201 7.87 -5.57 -0.22
N SER A 202 9.10 -5.87 -0.60
CA SER A 202 9.44 -6.33 -1.94
C SER A 202 10.25 -7.62 -1.89
N SER A 203 9.84 -8.60 -2.70
CA SER A 203 10.73 -9.65 -3.15
C SER A 203 11.50 -9.09 -4.35
N SER A 204 12.69 -8.56 -4.14
CA SER A 204 13.62 -8.39 -5.26
C SER A 204 14.09 -9.79 -5.65
N SER A 205 13.74 -10.22 -6.86
CA SER A 205 14.41 -11.36 -7.49
C SER A 205 15.72 -10.83 -8.05
N SER A 206 16.82 -11.02 -7.31
CA SER A 206 18.14 -10.96 -7.92
C SER A 206 18.24 -12.12 -8.91
N SER A 207 18.32 -11.80 -10.21
CA SER A 207 18.66 -12.77 -11.26
C SER A 207 20.15 -13.10 -11.23
#